data_AF-A0A7C2YPM7-F1
#
_entry.id   AF-A0A7C2YPM7-F1
#
_cell.length_a   1.000
_cell.length_b   1.000
_cell.length_c   1.000
_cell.angle_alpha   90.00
_cell.angle_beta   90.00
_cell.angle_gamma   90.00
#
_symmetry.space_group_name_H-M   'P 1'
#
loop_
_entity.id
_entity.type
_entity.pdbx_description
1 polymer ?
#
loop_
_entity_poly.entity_id
_entity_poly.type
_entity_poly.pdbx_seq_one_letter_code
_entity_poly.pdbx_strand_id
1 'polypeptide(L)'
;MKKGFSLIEILILSFIALSILILLIGVVSNSREFGRTMGCVNNMKNIAQAIENYQADWNDTPITLSSLMPMYIQNPNIFHCPSDREKGDSYSKFYIGRYFASDDAKKVFLICPRHFGGKRTVAAYLSYSVDIGKNAKVLWSGIKAEFGKIYNDGKFNFEDGTEVNITGKVGLLGSFTNQDGKIYSIIYSPEGEDTNYNIEHKGDSQFEVITPAVIAGVEGTKFNVYNLWGKNSENIQVAKTTISVEEGIVSVRERNQGRGEKVKSGEEVVVETITYEREEKNKVPRKPPKQKPNIIKKKKNISSEN
;
A
#
# COMPACT_ATOMS: atom_id res chain seq x y z
N MET A 1 -14.60 28.21 64.62
CA MET A 1 -13.54 27.20 64.42
C MET A 1 -13.93 26.34 63.23
N LYS A 2 -13.22 26.39 62.10
CA LYS A 2 -13.47 25.47 60.98
C LYS A 2 -12.90 24.11 61.38
N LYS A 3 -13.73 23.06 61.44
CA LYS A 3 -13.25 21.69 61.65
C LYS A 3 -12.33 21.34 60.48
N GLY A 4 -11.07 21.02 60.77
CA GLY A 4 -10.14 20.46 59.78
C GLY A 4 -10.58 19.07 59.39
N PHE A 5 -10.22 18.64 58.17
CA PHE A 5 -10.43 17.28 57.72
C PHE A 5 -9.67 16.29 58.62
N SER A 6 -10.30 15.15 58.90
CA SER A 6 -9.66 14.02 59.55
C SER A 6 -8.58 13.41 58.64
N LEU A 7 -7.52 12.85 59.25
CA LEU A 7 -6.48 12.13 58.52
C LEU A 7 -7.07 11.04 57.60
N ILE A 8 -8.13 10.36 58.07
CA ILE A 8 -8.80 9.32 57.29
C ILE A 8 -9.56 9.88 56.08
N GLU A 9 -10.17 11.06 56.21
CA GLU A 9 -10.90 11.70 55.12
C GLU A 9 -9.95 12.14 54.01
N ILE A 10 -8.78 12.70 54.38
CA ILE A 10 -7.73 13.06 53.42
C ILE A 10 -7.20 11.81 52.70
N LEU A 11 -7.03 10.70 53.43
CA LEU A 11 -6.55 9.45 52.86
C LEU A 11 -7.53 8.85 51.85
N ILE A 12 -8.83 8.82 52.17
CA ILE A 12 -9.87 8.32 51.25
C ILE A 12 -10.00 9.23 50.02
N LEU A 13 -10.02 10.55 50.22
CA LEU A 13 -10.14 11.51 49.12
C LEU A 13 -8.96 11.42 48.15
N SER A 14 -7.73 11.37 48.68
CA SER A 14 -6.54 11.22 47.84
C SER A 14 -6.51 9.86 47.13
N PHE A 15 -6.94 8.78 47.78
CA PHE A 15 -7.05 7.46 47.16
C PHE A 15 -8.04 7.44 45.98
N ILE A 16 -9.23 8.06 46.14
CA ILE A 16 -10.22 8.17 45.06
C ILE A 16 -9.66 9.03 43.92
N ALA A 17 -9.05 10.19 44.22
CA ALA A 17 -8.49 11.08 43.21
C ALA A 17 -7.38 10.40 42.38
N LEU A 18 -6.46 9.69 43.04
CA LEU A 18 -5.41 8.93 42.37
C LEU A 18 -5.99 7.80 41.50
N SER A 19 -7.01 7.10 42.01
CA SER A 19 -7.69 6.04 41.26
C SER A 19 -8.34 6.58 39.98
N ILE A 20 -9.03 7.73 40.06
CA ILE A 20 -9.61 8.40 38.88
C ILE A 20 -8.52 8.83 37.89
N LEU A 21 -7.42 9.42 38.39
CA LEU A 21 -6.34 9.90 37.55
C LEU A 21 -5.67 8.75 36.75
N ILE A 22 -5.45 7.60 37.38
CA ILE A 22 -4.88 6.41 36.73
C ILE A 22 -5.78 5.93 35.58
N LEU A 23 -7.09 5.85 35.82
CA LEU A 23 -8.06 5.47 34.78
C LEU A 23 -8.07 6.45 33.60
N LEU A 24 -8.03 7.75 33.88
CA LEU A 24 -8.01 8.79 32.85
C LEU A 24 -6.76 8.72 31.96
N ILE A 25 -5.58 8.49 32.53
CA ILE A 25 -4.32 8.39 31.77
C ILE A 25 -4.37 7.22 30.78
N GLY A 26 -4.86 6.05 31.23
CA GLY A 26 -5.00 4.88 30.38
C GLY A 26 -5.94 5.11 29.19
N VAL A 27 -7.11 5.70 29.45
CA VAL A 27 -8.12 5.98 28.42
C VAL A 27 -7.63 7.02 27.41
N VAL A 28 -7.00 8.10 27.87
CA VAL A 28 -6.53 9.19 27.00
C VAL A 28 -5.41 8.72 26.06
N SER A 29 -4.48 7.88 26.53
CA SER A 29 -3.38 7.38 25.68
C SER A 29 -3.87 6.49 24.53
N ASN A 30 -4.81 5.58 24.82
CA ASN A 30 -5.46 4.74 23.81
C ASN A 30 -6.30 5.57 22.82
N SER A 31 -7.03 6.57 23.32
CA SER A 31 -7.81 7.48 22.48
C SER A 31 -6.95 8.29 21.52
N ARG A 32 -5.79 8.77 21.97
CA ARG A 32 -4.83 9.49 21.11
C ARG A 32 -4.27 8.61 19.99
N GLU A 33 -3.88 7.38 20.30
CA GLU A 33 -3.39 6.44 19.27
C GLU A 33 -4.49 6.14 18.25
N PHE A 34 -5.70 5.86 18.71
CA PHE A 34 -6.83 5.64 17.82
C PHE A 34 -7.13 6.88 16.94
N GLY A 35 -7.05 8.09 17.50
CA GLY A 35 -7.22 9.33 16.74
C GLY A 35 -6.17 9.50 15.65
N ARG A 36 -4.90 9.17 15.92
CA ARG A 36 -3.83 9.18 14.89
C ARG A 36 -4.07 8.12 13.83
N THR A 37 -4.48 6.91 14.21
CA THR A 37 -4.85 5.85 13.27
C THR A 37 -6.00 6.28 12.37
N MET A 38 -7.04 6.93 12.91
CA MET A 38 -8.15 7.45 12.09
C MET A 38 -7.71 8.57 11.15
N GLY A 39 -6.76 9.42 11.58
CA GLY A 39 -6.12 10.38 10.68
C GLY A 39 -5.36 9.69 9.54
N CYS A 40 -4.62 8.62 9.82
CA CYS A 40 -3.95 7.80 8.80
C CYS A 40 -4.95 7.19 7.82
N VAL A 41 -6.04 6.59 8.32
CA VAL A 41 -7.13 6.03 7.50
C VAL A 41 -7.70 7.09 6.56
N ASN A 42 -7.97 8.30 7.05
CA ASN A 42 -8.49 9.39 6.22
C ASN A 42 -7.48 9.85 5.16
N ASN A 43 -6.19 9.95 5.50
CA ASN A 43 -5.14 10.28 4.53
C ASN A 43 -5.07 9.22 3.42
N MET A 44 -5.12 7.93 3.77
CA MET A 44 -5.11 6.85 2.77
C MET A 44 -6.35 6.86 1.86
N LYS A 45 -7.54 7.17 2.40
CA LYS A 45 -8.76 7.34 1.58
C LYS A 45 -8.62 8.50 0.58
N ASN A 46 -8.05 9.62 1.01
CA ASN A 46 -7.79 10.76 0.12
C ASN A 46 -6.79 10.38 -0.98
N ILE A 47 -5.76 9.59 -0.65
CA ILE A 47 -4.80 9.06 -1.64
C ILE A 47 -5.49 8.10 -2.62
N ALA A 48 -6.34 7.19 -2.12
CA ALA A 48 -7.10 6.26 -2.98
C ALA A 48 -7.93 7.02 -4.03
N GLN A 49 -8.67 8.04 -3.59
CA GLN A 49 -9.49 8.88 -4.46
C GLN A 49 -8.63 9.67 -5.46
N ALA A 50 -7.46 10.15 -5.04
CA ALA A 50 -6.54 10.84 -5.94
C ALA A 50 -5.98 9.91 -7.03
N ILE A 51 -5.66 8.67 -6.69
CA ILE A 51 -5.19 7.66 -7.65
C ILE A 51 -6.29 7.29 -8.65
N GLU A 52 -7.53 7.11 -8.19
CA GLU A 52 -8.68 6.85 -9.07
C GLU A 52 -8.87 7.97 -10.09
N ASN A 53 -8.85 9.23 -9.64
CA ASN A 53 -8.95 10.38 -10.55
C ASN A 53 -7.78 10.43 -11.54
N TYR A 54 -6.56 10.11 -11.09
CA TYR A 54 -5.40 10.00 -11.97
C TYR A 54 -5.61 8.92 -13.04
N GLN A 55 -6.06 7.73 -12.66
CA GLN A 55 -6.31 6.64 -13.59
C GLN A 55 -7.44 6.95 -14.57
N ALA A 56 -8.48 7.66 -14.12
CA ALA A 56 -9.56 8.11 -14.99
C ALA A 56 -9.08 9.09 -16.07
N ASP A 57 -8.14 9.99 -15.73
CA ASP A 57 -7.61 10.99 -16.65
C ASP A 57 -6.53 10.43 -17.59
N TRP A 58 -5.66 9.54 -17.09
CA TRP A 58 -4.45 9.10 -17.78
C TRP A 58 -4.50 7.66 -18.31
N ASN A 59 -5.48 6.88 -17.88
CA ASN A 59 -5.56 5.42 -18.12
C ASN A 59 -4.24 4.70 -17.78
N ASP A 60 -3.56 5.17 -16.73
CA ASP A 60 -2.27 4.71 -16.27
C ASP A 60 -2.18 4.90 -14.75
N THR A 61 -1.27 4.18 -14.10
CA THR A 61 -1.11 4.21 -12.65
C THR A 61 0.00 5.17 -12.23
N PRO A 62 -0.18 5.98 -11.18
CA PRO A 62 0.89 6.85 -10.71
C PRO A 62 2.07 6.01 -10.20
N ILE A 63 3.26 6.27 -10.73
CA ILE A 63 4.49 5.52 -10.39
C ILE A 63 4.85 5.76 -8.92
N THR A 64 4.73 7.01 -8.47
CA THR A 64 4.98 7.47 -7.10
C THR A 64 3.79 8.27 -6.58
N LEU A 65 3.61 8.35 -5.26
CA LEU A 65 2.55 9.21 -4.70
C LEU A 65 2.81 10.70 -4.96
N SER A 66 4.07 11.12 -5.10
CA SER A 66 4.42 12.50 -5.43
C SER A 66 3.84 12.96 -6.76
N SER A 67 3.65 12.05 -7.73
CA SER A 67 3.06 12.36 -9.03
C SER A 67 1.58 12.77 -8.96
N LEU A 68 0.92 12.59 -7.82
CA LEU A 68 -0.43 13.09 -7.55
C LEU A 68 -0.46 14.59 -7.24
N MET A 69 0.68 15.19 -6.90
CA MET A 69 0.80 16.61 -6.60
C MET A 69 1.11 17.45 -7.85
N PRO A 70 0.66 18.72 -7.89
CA PRO A 70 -0.34 19.34 -7.01
C PRO A 70 -1.79 19.09 -7.49
N MET A 71 -1.97 18.33 -8.58
CA MET A 71 -3.24 18.27 -9.30
C MET A 71 -4.35 17.55 -8.54
N TYR A 72 -4.06 16.38 -8.02
CA TYR A 72 -5.02 15.53 -7.32
C TYR A 72 -4.91 15.70 -5.80
N ILE A 73 -3.72 16.06 -5.32
CA ILE A 73 -3.44 16.36 -3.91
C ILE A 73 -2.69 17.69 -3.80
N GLN A 74 -3.29 18.66 -3.10
CA GLN A 74 -2.67 19.97 -2.89
C GLN A 74 -1.91 20.07 -1.55
N ASN A 75 -2.37 19.36 -0.53
CA ASN A 75 -1.78 19.40 0.81
C ASN A 75 -0.76 18.27 0.96
N PRO A 76 0.57 18.56 1.04
CA PRO A 76 1.59 17.52 1.19
C PRO A 76 1.48 16.74 2.51
N ASN A 77 0.81 17.30 3.53
CA ASN A 77 0.60 16.59 4.80
C ASN A 77 -0.30 15.36 4.65
N ILE A 78 -1.02 15.20 3.53
CA ILE A 78 -1.75 13.97 3.22
C ILE A 78 -0.79 12.79 3.08
N PHE A 79 0.47 13.00 2.69
CA PHE A 79 1.46 11.93 2.56
C PHE A 79 2.17 11.57 3.87
N HIS A 80 1.85 12.27 4.97
CA HIS A 80 2.46 12.04 6.28
C HIS A 80 1.50 11.25 7.19
N CYS A 81 2.04 10.29 7.93
CA CYS A 81 1.26 9.54 8.90
C CYS A 81 1.23 10.27 10.26
N PRO A 82 0.07 10.53 10.88
CA PRO A 82 -0.01 11.19 12.19
C PRO A 82 0.66 10.42 13.35
N SER A 83 0.92 9.12 13.19
CA SER A 83 1.68 8.30 14.14
C SER A 83 3.19 8.35 13.89
N ASP A 84 3.63 8.89 12.76
CA ASP A 84 5.03 9.06 12.45
C ASP A 84 5.59 10.30 13.15
N ARG A 85 6.76 10.15 13.78
CA ARG A 85 7.43 11.25 14.50
C ARG A 85 8.41 11.99 13.59
N GLU A 86 8.82 11.35 12.51
CA GLU A 86 9.72 11.92 11.53
C GLU A 86 8.95 12.83 10.58
N LYS A 87 9.52 13.99 10.24
CA LYS A 87 8.89 14.88 9.25
C LYS A 87 9.06 14.28 7.84
N GLY A 88 8.04 14.47 7.01
CA GLY A 88 8.09 14.11 5.59
C GLY A 88 7.06 13.05 5.22
N ASP A 89 7.26 12.48 4.03
CA ASP A 89 6.39 11.45 3.47
C ASP A 89 6.60 10.12 4.21
N SER A 90 5.50 9.58 4.75
CA SER A 90 5.47 8.29 5.46
C SER A 90 4.93 7.13 4.62
N TYR A 91 4.31 7.42 3.47
CA TYR A 91 3.48 6.47 2.71
C TYR A 91 4.11 6.01 1.39
N SER A 92 4.86 6.86 0.69
CA SER A 92 5.46 6.57 -0.61
C SER A 92 6.33 5.31 -0.58
N LYS A 93 7.01 5.06 0.54
CA LYS A 93 7.82 3.86 0.77
C LYS A 93 7.00 2.56 0.80
N PHE A 94 5.71 2.65 1.10
CA PHE A 94 4.79 1.53 1.26
C PHE A 94 3.70 1.51 0.18
N TYR A 95 3.86 2.33 -0.85
CA TYR A 95 2.93 2.43 -1.97
C TYR A 95 3.28 1.39 -3.05
N ILE A 96 2.25 0.73 -3.56
CA ILE A 96 2.31 -0.21 -4.67
C ILE A 96 1.44 0.38 -5.78
N GLY A 97 2.07 0.77 -6.88
CA GLY A 97 1.32 1.14 -8.08
C GLY A 97 0.55 -0.06 -8.60
N ARG A 98 -0.78 0.03 -8.68
CA ARG A 98 -1.65 -0.95 -9.32
C ARG A 98 -2.73 -0.25 -10.13
N TYR A 99 -3.07 -0.84 -11.28
CA TYR A 99 -4.27 -0.47 -12.02
C TYR A 99 -5.52 -0.91 -11.24
N PHE A 100 -6.48 0.00 -11.01
CA PHE A 100 -7.70 -0.34 -10.28
C PHE A 100 -8.63 -1.15 -11.21
N ALA A 101 -8.64 -2.47 -11.03
CA ALA A 101 -9.54 -3.40 -11.69
C ALA A 101 -10.48 -4.06 -10.65
N SER A 102 -11.72 -4.36 -11.06
CA SER A 102 -12.75 -4.95 -10.19
C SER A 102 -12.30 -6.25 -9.51
N ASP A 103 -11.53 -7.06 -10.23
CA ASP A 103 -11.14 -8.40 -9.81
C ASP A 103 -10.11 -8.38 -8.68
N ASP A 104 -9.42 -7.24 -8.50
CA ASP A 104 -8.35 -7.06 -7.53
C ASP A 104 -8.79 -6.21 -6.33
N ALA A 105 -10.11 -6.02 -6.12
CA ALA A 105 -10.70 -5.22 -5.05
C ALA A 105 -10.16 -5.51 -3.62
N LYS A 106 -9.66 -6.74 -3.39
CA LYS A 106 -9.06 -7.18 -2.12
C LYS A 106 -7.53 -7.05 -2.04
N LYS A 107 -6.89 -6.54 -3.10
CA LYS A 107 -5.44 -6.29 -3.13
C LYS A 107 -5.14 -4.92 -2.54
N VAL A 108 -4.02 -4.82 -1.84
CA VAL A 108 -3.60 -3.55 -1.22
C VAL A 108 -2.73 -2.75 -2.17
N PHE A 109 -2.95 -1.45 -2.21
CA PHE A 109 -2.10 -0.52 -2.96
C PHE A 109 -1.26 0.38 -2.03
N LEU A 110 -1.61 0.46 -0.74
CA LEU A 110 -0.86 1.26 0.23
C LEU A 110 -1.01 0.66 1.63
N ILE A 111 0.09 0.60 2.38
CA ILE A 111 0.08 0.15 3.78
C ILE A 111 0.84 1.11 4.70
N CYS A 112 0.51 1.11 5.99
CA CYS A 112 1.24 1.84 7.02
C CYS A 112 1.41 0.96 8.27
N PRO A 113 2.62 0.42 8.49
CA PRO A 113 2.89 -0.51 9.58
C PRO A 113 3.20 0.15 10.94
N ARG A 114 3.02 1.48 11.07
CA ARG A 114 3.53 2.27 12.22
C ARG A 114 2.57 2.35 13.40
N HIS A 115 1.42 1.68 13.36
CA HIS A 115 0.35 1.86 14.35
C HIS A 115 0.42 0.86 15.51
N PHE A 116 -0.05 1.31 16.68
CA PHE A 116 -0.07 0.53 17.92
C PHE A 116 1.31 0.00 18.32
N GLY A 117 2.35 0.82 18.14
CA GLY A 117 3.74 0.43 18.40
C GLY A 117 4.28 -0.62 17.45
N GLY A 118 3.86 -0.59 16.18
CA GLY A 118 4.28 -1.55 15.16
C GLY A 118 3.61 -2.92 15.28
N LYS A 119 2.46 -2.99 15.96
CA LYS A 119 1.67 -4.21 16.13
C LYS A 119 0.55 -4.35 15.11
N ARG A 120 0.16 -3.25 14.45
CA ARG A 120 -0.93 -3.22 13.48
C ARG A 120 -0.53 -2.43 12.23
N THR A 121 -1.07 -2.85 11.10
CA THR A 121 -0.91 -2.19 9.80
C THR A 121 -2.25 -1.64 9.37
N VAL A 122 -2.28 -0.35 9.03
CA VAL A 122 -3.41 0.23 8.29
C VAL A 122 -3.17 -0.07 6.82
N ALA A 123 -4.11 -0.73 6.15
CA ALA A 123 -3.99 -1.16 4.77
C ALA A 123 -5.14 -0.61 3.94
N ALA A 124 -4.82 0.04 2.82
CA ALA A 124 -5.78 0.54 1.85
C ALA A 124 -5.84 -0.38 0.64
N TYR A 125 -7.07 -0.72 0.26
CA TYR A 125 -7.39 -1.72 -0.76
C TYR A 125 -7.94 -1.06 -2.03
N LEU A 126 -7.84 -1.76 -3.17
CA LEU A 126 -8.38 -1.29 -4.44
C LEU A 126 -9.91 -1.13 -4.43
N SER A 127 -10.60 -1.70 -3.45
CA SER A 127 -12.02 -1.44 -3.15
C SER A 127 -12.31 -0.12 -2.43
N TYR A 128 -11.32 0.77 -2.25
CA TYR A 128 -11.38 2.02 -1.46
C TYR A 128 -11.58 1.82 0.05
N SER A 129 -11.71 0.57 0.47
CA SER A 129 -11.75 0.23 1.88
C SER A 129 -10.37 0.39 2.51
N VAL A 130 -10.36 0.74 3.80
CA VAL A 130 -9.16 0.82 4.60
C VAL A 130 -9.43 0.04 5.88
N ASP A 131 -8.57 -0.92 6.17
CA ASP A 131 -8.72 -1.82 7.32
C ASP A 131 -7.45 -1.83 8.18
N ILE A 132 -7.56 -2.33 9.41
CA ILE A 132 -6.49 -2.36 10.39
C ILE A 132 -6.18 -3.80 10.78
N GLY A 133 -5.19 -4.38 10.10
CA GLY A 133 -4.70 -5.73 10.34
C GLY A 133 -3.73 -5.84 11.51
N LYS A 134 -3.70 -7.00 12.17
CA LYS A 134 -2.61 -7.36 13.10
C LYS A 134 -1.37 -7.71 12.29
N ASN A 135 -0.20 -7.21 12.68
CA ASN A 135 1.05 -7.57 12.03
C ASN A 135 1.40 -9.03 12.32
N ALA A 136 1.73 -9.76 11.27
CA ALA A 136 2.26 -11.11 11.34
C ALA A 136 3.79 -11.07 11.44
N LYS A 137 4.37 -12.02 12.15
CA LYS A 137 5.81 -12.10 12.40
C LYS A 137 6.52 -12.58 11.14
N VAL A 138 7.58 -11.86 10.79
CA VAL A 138 8.52 -12.27 9.73
C VAL A 138 9.91 -12.31 10.32
N LEU A 139 10.64 -13.39 10.05
CA LEU A 139 12.05 -13.55 10.41
C LEU A 139 12.89 -13.51 9.14
N TRP A 140 14.03 -12.84 9.20
CA TRP A 140 15.08 -12.90 8.20
C TRP A 140 16.33 -13.50 8.84
N SER A 141 16.77 -14.65 8.33
CA SER A 141 17.93 -15.39 8.86
C SER A 141 17.87 -15.59 10.38
N GLY A 142 16.66 -15.86 10.90
CA GLY A 142 16.38 -16.04 12.34
C GLY A 142 16.13 -14.76 13.15
N ILE A 143 16.39 -13.57 12.59
CA ILE A 143 16.21 -12.27 13.26
C ILE A 143 14.87 -11.65 12.84
N LYS A 144 14.18 -10.97 13.76
CA LYS A 144 12.91 -10.28 13.43
C LYS A 144 13.13 -9.26 12.31
N ALA A 145 12.36 -9.40 11.23
CA ALA A 145 12.39 -8.47 10.11
C ALA A 145 11.52 -7.22 10.37
N GLU A 146 11.90 -6.11 9.77
CA GLU A 146 11.26 -4.81 9.88
C GLU A 146 10.62 -4.44 8.55
N PHE A 147 9.39 -3.93 8.62
CA PHE A 147 8.65 -3.52 7.43
C PHE A 147 9.24 -2.23 6.83
N GLY A 148 9.41 -2.24 5.52
CA GLY A 148 10.10 -1.22 4.74
C GLY A 148 11.63 -1.37 4.73
N LYS A 149 12.23 -2.34 5.42
CA LYS A 149 13.68 -2.54 5.35
C LYS A 149 14.06 -3.37 4.11
N ILE A 150 15.21 -3.04 3.53
CA ILE A 150 15.85 -3.81 2.45
C ILE A 150 16.86 -4.77 3.08
N TYR A 151 16.85 -6.01 2.61
CA TYR A 151 17.68 -7.12 3.06
C TYR A 151 18.53 -7.61 1.89
N ASN A 152 19.75 -8.06 2.20
CA ASN A 152 20.68 -8.60 1.20
C ASN A 152 20.84 -10.08 1.46
N ASP A 153 20.42 -10.90 0.49
CA ASP A 153 20.53 -12.36 0.55
C ASP A 153 19.89 -13.00 1.81
N GLY A 154 19.87 -14.33 1.86
CA GLY A 154 19.40 -15.08 3.02
C GLY A 154 17.97 -15.59 2.89
N LYS A 155 17.32 -15.83 4.02
CA LYS A 155 16.03 -16.55 4.07
C LYS A 155 15.01 -15.79 4.91
N PHE A 156 13.82 -15.57 4.35
CA PHE A 156 12.65 -15.16 5.10
C PHE A 156 11.82 -16.37 5.55
N ASN A 157 11.32 -16.29 6.78
CA ASN A 157 10.33 -17.20 7.34
C ASN A 157 9.13 -16.38 7.82
N PHE A 158 7.96 -16.67 7.25
CA PHE A 158 6.70 -16.01 7.56
C PHE A 158 5.89 -16.82 8.58
N GLU A 159 4.97 -16.15 9.29
CA GLU A 159 4.14 -16.76 10.34
C GLU A 159 3.18 -17.85 9.83
N ASP A 160 2.79 -17.78 8.55
CA ASP A 160 2.00 -18.81 7.86
C ASP A 160 2.81 -20.06 7.46
N GLY A 161 4.12 -20.06 7.70
CA GLY A 161 5.03 -21.14 7.34
C GLY A 161 5.66 -20.99 5.96
N THR A 162 5.36 -19.91 5.24
CA THR A 162 5.97 -19.62 3.94
C THR A 162 7.45 -19.30 4.10
N GLU A 163 8.25 -19.87 3.19
CA GLU A 163 9.69 -19.71 3.17
C GLU A 163 10.13 -19.08 1.85
N VAL A 164 11.04 -18.11 1.94
CA VAL A 164 11.56 -17.42 0.75
C VAL A 164 13.06 -17.29 0.88
N ASN A 165 13.79 -17.98 0.00
CA ASN A 165 15.23 -17.79 -0.13
C ASN A 165 15.47 -16.67 -1.15
N ILE A 166 16.25 -15.68 -0.76
CA ILE A 166 16.53 -14.50 -1.56
C ILE A 166 18.01 -14.45 -1.95
N THR A 167 18.27 -13.98 -3.16
CA THR A 167 19.59 -13.56 -3.62
C THR A 167 19.46 -12.16 -4.21
N GLY A 168 20.34 -11.24 -3.81
CA GLY A 168 20.24 -9.82 -4.11
C GLY A 168 19.49 -9.01 -3.05
N LYS A 169 19.12 -7.77 -3.39
CA LYS A 169 18.47 -6.83 -2.47
C LYS A 169 16.96 -6.97 -2.53
N VAL A 170 16.32 -7.33 -1.43
CA VAL A 170 14.87 -7.52 -1.34
C VAL A 170 14.28 -6.66 -0.25
N GLY A 171 13.21 -5.94 -0.56
CA GLY A 171 12.43 -5.21 0.41
C GLY A 171 11.29 -6.04 0.99
N LEU A 172 11.10 -5.96 2.31
CA LEU A 172 9.89 -6.49 2.97
C LEU A 172 8.90 -5.35 3.12
N LEU A 173 7.79 -5.36 2.38
CA LEU A 173 6.81 -4.28 2.45
C LEU A 173 5.96 -4.39 3.72
N GLY A 174 5.37 -5.56 3.96
CA GLY A 174 4.51 -5.83 5.11
C GLY A 174 4.01 -7.27 5.19
N SER A 175 3.56 -7.66 6.37
CA SER A 175 2.85 -8.93 6.63
C SER A 175 1.82 -8.72 7.73
N PHE A 176 0.54 -8.90 7.43
CA PHE A 176 -0.56 -8.59 8.34
C PHE A 176 -1.84 -9.37 8.02
N THR A 177 -2.76 -9.44 8.97
CA THR A 177 -4.10 -10.01 8.74
C THR A 177 -4.96 -9.08 7.88
N ASN A 178 -5.47 -9.57 6.75
CA ASN A 178 -6.33 -8.82 5.83
C ASN A 178 -7.82 -8.86 6.24
N GLN A 179 -8.69 -8.30 5.40
CA GLN A 179 -10.14 -8.22 5.60
C GLN A 179 -10.83 -9.59 5.70
N ASP A 180 -10.24 -10.63 5.11
CA ASP A 180 -10.76 -12.00 5.16
C ASP A 180 -10.23 -12.78 6.37
N GLY A 181 -9.46 -12.15 7.26
CA GLY A 181 -8.84 -12.80 8.40
C GLY A 181 -7.61 -13.65 8.06
N LYS A 182 -7.13 -13.58 6.81
CA LYS A 182 -5.96 -14.33 6.33
C LYS A 182 -4.70 -13.48 6.42
N ILE A 183 -3.53 -14.11 6.55
CA ILE A 183 -2.25 -13.40 6.44
C ILE A 183 -2.08 -12.93 5.00
N TYR A 184 -1.67 -11.68 4.83
CA TYR A 184 -1.27 -11.08 3.57
C TYR A 184 0.16 -10.55 3.71
N SER A 185 1.09 -11.20 3.01
CA SER A 185 2.51 -10.91 3.01
C SER A 185 2.97 -10.39 1.65
N ILE A 186 3.80 -9.35 1.67
CA ILE A 186 4.25 -8.66 0.46
C ILE A 186 5.74 -8.37 0.55
N ILE A 187 6.48 -8.84 -0.45
CA ILE A 187 7.90 -8.53 -0.66
C ILE A 187 8.09 -7.90 -2.04
N TYR A 188 9.20 -7.18 -2.23
CA TYR A 188 9.47 -6.51 -3.49
C TYR A 188 10.94 -6.49 -3.89
N SER A 189 11.17 -6.41 -5.20
CA SER A 189 12.47 -6.11 -5.79
C SER A 189 12.60 -4.59 -5.92
N PRO A 190 13.60 -3.95 -5.31
CA PRO A 190 13.89 -2.54 -5.54
C PRO A 190 14.19 -2.28 -7.02
N GLU A 191 13.85 -1.09 -7.49
CA GLU A 191 14.23 -0.66 -8.84
C GLU A 191 15.74 -0.57 -8.97
N GLY A 192 16.28 -1.00 -10.12
CA GLY A 192 17.72 -1.01 -10.35
C GLY A 192 18.48 -2.24 -9.85
N GLU A 193 17.81 -3.20 -9.20
CA GLU A 193 18.47 -4.36 -8.58
C GLU A 193 18.06 -5.68 -9.24
N ASP A 194 19.06 -6.54 -9.48
CA ASP A 194 18.84 -7.93 -9.86
C ASP A 194 18.48 -8.74 -8.61
N THR A 195 17.43 -9.54 -8.69
CA THR A 195 16.97 -10.35 -7.56
C THR A 195 16.49 -11.72 -8.01
N ASN A 196 16.74 -12.71 -7.16
CA ASN A 196 16.19 -14.05 -7.32
C ASN A 196 15.45 -14.45 -6.04
N TYR A 197 14.27 -15.03 -6.22
CA TYR A 197 13.42 -15.53 -5.15
C TYR A 197 13.11 -16.99 -5.42
N ASN A 198 13.39 -17.85 -4.46
CA ASN A 198 12.87 -19.22 -4.43
C ASN A 198 11.81 -19.29 -3.33
N ILE A 199 10.54 -19.38 -3.71
CA ILE A 199 9.40 -19.30 -2.80
C ILE A 199 8.73 -20.67 -2.63
N GLU A 200 8.56 -21.08 -1.38
CA GLU A 200 7.70 -22.20 -0.99
C GLU A 200 6.57 -21.64 -0.10
N HIS A 201 5.45 -21.31 -0.75
CA HIS A 201 4.29 -20.74 -0.09
C HIS A 201 3.35 -21.82 0.44
N LYS A 202 2.93 -21.70 1.71
CA LYS A 202 2.13 -22.72 2.41
C LYS A 202 0.78 -22.17 2.81
N GLY A 203 -0.22 -23.05 2.78
CA GLY A 203 -1.58 -22.72 3.21
C GLY A 203 -2.32 -21.83 2.20
N ASP A 204 -3.31 -21.11 2.72
CA ASP A 204 -4.27 -20.32 1.94
C ASP A 204 -4.14 -18.81 2.19
N SER A 205 -3.03 -18.39 2.82
CA SER A 205 -2.67 -16.98 2.99
C SER A 205 -2.32 -16.34 1.65
N GLN A 206 -2.47 -15.03 1.58
CA GLN A 206 -2.15 -14.25 0.39
C GLN A 206 -0.68 -13.86 0.42
N PHE A 207 0.04 -14.21 -0.63
CA PHE A 207 1.46 -13.86 -0.76
C PHE A 207 1.70 -13.20 -2.11
N GLU A 208 2.43 -12.08 -2.10
CA GLU A 208 2.78 -11.35 -3.33
C GLU A 208 4.26 -10.96 -3.38
N VAL A 209 4.83 -11.15 -4.57
CA VAL A 209 6.14 -10.65 -4.96
C VAL A 209 5.94 -9.56 -5.99
N ILE A 210 6.44 -8.37 -5.69
CA ILE A 210 6.35 -7.20 -6.56
C ILE A 210 7.71 -6.96 -7.19
N THR A 211 7.79 -7.05 -8.51
CA THR A 211 8.95 -6.60 -9.27
C THR A 211 8.61 -5.29 -10.00
N PRO A 212 9.61 -4.59 -10.56
CA PRO A 212 9.33 -3.42 -11.39
C PRO A 212 8.43 -3.71 -12.61
N ALA A 213 8.45 -4.95 -13.14
CA ALA A 213 7.61 -5.35 -14.27
C ALA A 213 6.22 -5.85 -13.86
N VAL A 214 6.15 -6.71 -12.84
CA VAL A 214 4.94 -7.48 -12.54
C VAL A 214 4.70 -7.64 -11.04
N ILE A 215 3.47 -8.03 -10.72
CA ILE A 215 3.06 -8.49 -9.40
C ILE A 215 2.66 -9.96 -9.56
N ALA A 216 3.38 -10.84 -8.86
CA ALA A 216 3.10 -12.27 -8.80
C ALA A 216 2.39 -12.58 -7.48
N GLY A 217 1.15 -13.07 -7.55
CA GLY A 217 0.33 -13.38 -6.39
C GLY A 217 -0.11 -14.84 -6.34
N VAL A 218 -0.11 -15.41 -5.12
CA VAL A 218 -0.32 -16.84 -4.92
C VAL A 218 -1.07 -17.19 -3.62
N GLU A 219 -1.62 -18.41 -3.61
CA GLU A 219 -2.12 -19.15 -2.44
C GLU A 219 -1.68 -20.63 -2.59
N GLY A 220 -0.86 -21.16 -1.66
CA GLY A 220 -0.32 -22.53 -1.67
C GLY A 220 0.49 -22.96 -2.91
N THR A 221 1.63 -22.33 -3.18
CA THR A 221 2.41 -22.59 -4.42
C THR A 221 3.92 -22.60 -4.22
N LYS A 222 4.63 -23.35 -5.06
CA LYS A 222 6.10 -23.31 -5.15
C LYS A 222 6.52 -22.71 -6.50
N PHE A 223 7.26 -21.62 -6.46
CA PHE A 223 7.62 -20.88 -7.67
C PHE A 223 8.89 -20.05 -7.45
N ASN A 224 9.55 -19.73 -8.55
CA ASN A 224 10.73 -18.89 -8.58
C ASN A 224 10.42 -17.58 -9.31
N VAL A 225 10.98 -16.49 -8.82
CA VAL A 225 10.88 -15.17 -9.46
C VAL A 225 12.29 -14.65 -9.67
N TYR A 226 12.61 -14.30 -10.91
CA TYR A 226 13.90 -13.74 -11.27
C TYR A 226 13.70 -12.39 -11.91
N ASN A 227 14.24 -11.33 -11.30
CA ASN A 227 14.22 -9.98 -11.82
C ASN A 227 15.61 -9.56 -12.30
N LEU A 228 15.65 -9.05 -13.51
CA LEU A 228 16.84 -8.50 -14.15
C LEU A 228 16.62 -7.06 -14.54
N TRP A 229 17.58 -6.21 -14.18
CA TRP A 229 17.64 -4.82 -14.59
C TRP A 229 18.72 -4.66 -15.65
N GLY A 230 18.32 -4.22 -16.84
CA GLY A 230 19.25 -4.16 -17.95
C GLY A 230 18.77 -3.27 -19.08
N LYS A 231 19.51 -3.26 -20.18
CA LYS A 231 19.11 -2.57 -21.39
C LYS A 231 18.70 -3.58 -22.44
N ASN A 232 17.63 -3.27 -23.16
CA ASN A 232 17.21 -4.08 -24.30
C ASN A 232 18.12 -3.84 -25.53
N SER A 233 17.84 -4.54 -26.63
CA SER A 233 18.60 -4.41 -27.88
C SER A 233 18.62 -2.99 -28.48
N GLU A 234 17.69 -2.13 -28.07
CA GLU A 234 17.60 -0.71 -28.48
C GLU A 234 18.28 0.23 -27.47
N ASN A 235 19.04 -0.30 -26.51
CA ASN A 235 19.73 0.45 -25.45
C ASN A 235 18.78 1.24 -24.52
N ILE A 236 17.51 0.80 -24.43
CA ILE A 236 16.49 1.36 -23.53
C ILE A 236 16.53 0.58 -22.22
N GLN A 237 16.43 1.29 -21.09
CA GLN A 237 16.36 0.66 -19.77
C GLN A 237 15.07 -0.15 -19.64
N VAL A 238 15.21 -1.41 -19.26
CA VAL A 238 14.11 -2.35 -19.07
C VAL A 238 14.28 -3.11 -17.77
N ALA A 239 13.15 -3.51 -17.19
CA ALA A 239 13.10 -4.51 -16.15
C ALA A 239 12.46 -5.77 -16.74
N LYS A 240 13.17 -6.89 -16.64
CA LYS A 240 12.72 -8.18 -17.12
C LYS A 240 12.48 -9.09 -15.92
N THR A 241 11.27 -9.61 -15.81
CA THR A 241 10.91 -10.56 -14.76
C THR A 241 10.52 -11.90 -15.38
N THR A 242 11.18 -12.96 -14.93
CA THR A 242 10.84 -14.35 -15.24
C THR A 242 10.19 -14.99 -14.02
N ILE A 243 9.07 -15.68 -14.23
CA ILE A 243 8.37 -16.43 -13.19
C ILE A 243 8.21 -17.86 -13.66
N SER A 244 8.78 -18.79 -12.90
CA SER A 244 8.75 -20.23 -13.21
C SER A 244 8.02 -20.96 -12.08
N VAL A 245 6.98 -21.72 -12.41
CA VAL A 245 6.11 -22.34 -11.41
C VAL A 245 6.41 -23.83 -11.31
N GLU A 246 6.82 -24.28 -10.13
CA GLU A 246 7.07 -25.71 -9.88
C GLU A 246 5.77 -26.42 -9.50
N GLU A 247 5.01 -25.83 -8.56
CA GLU A 247 3.76 -26.41 -8.05
C GLU A 247 2.69 -25.34 -7.81
N GLY A 248 1.45 -25.64 -8.22
CA GLY A 248 0.30 -24.75 -8.08
C GLY A 248 0.12 -23.79 -9.26
N ILE A 249 -0.50 -22.64 -8.99
CA ILE A 249 -0.85 -21.64 -10.00
C ILE A 249 -0.47 -20.24 -9.49
N VAL A 250 0.29 -19.51 -10.28
CA VAL A 250 0.67 -18.12 -9.98
C VAL A 250 -0.13 -17.15 -10.84
N SER A 251 -0.76 -16.17 -10.21
CA SER A 251 -1.41 -15.06 -10.91
C SER A 251 -0.39 -13.95 -11.12
N VAL A 252 -0.04 -13.67 -12.38
CA VAL A 252 0.92 -12.64 -12.76
C VAL A 252 0.17 -11.47 -13.36
N ARG A 253 0.43 -10.25 -12.88
CA ARG A 253 -0.20 -9.01 -13.35
C ARG A 253 0.85 -7.97 -13.68
N GLU A 254 0.68 -7.25 -14.78
CA GLU A 254 1.44 -6.03 -15.06
C GLU A 254 1.07 -4.92 -14.09
N ARG A 255 2.07 -4.18 -13.62
CA ARG A 255 1.90 -3.12 -12.62
C ARG A 255 1.08 -1.92 -13.12
N ASN A 256 1.32 -1.49 -14.37
CA ASN A 256 0.78 -0.24 -14.90
C ASN A 256 -0.59 -0.40 -15.55
N GLN A 257 -0.76 -1.44 -16.38
CA GLN A 257 -1.98 -1.66 -17.19
C GLN A 257 -2.88 -2.78 -16.66
N GLY A 258 -2.47 -3.53 -15.64
CA GLY A 258 -3.30 -4.56 -14.99
C GLY A 258 -3.60 -5.80 -15.84
N ARG A 259 -2.99 -5.93 -17.02
CA ARG A 259 -3.04 -7.15 -17.84
C ARG A 259 -2.45 -8.29 -17.01
N GLY A 260 -3.08 -9.45 -17.02
CA GLY A 260 -2.62 -10.56 -16.23
C GLY A 260 -2.81 -11.90 -16.91
N GLU A 261 -2.03 -12.86 -16.45
CA GLU A 261 -2.00 -14.24 -16.91
C GLU A 261 -1.86 -15.16 -15.70
N LYS A 262 -2.35 -16.39 -15.83
CA LYS A 262 -2.16 -17.44 -14.83
C LYS A 262 -1.13 -18.43 -15.35
N VAL A 263 -0.07 -18.64 -14.59
CA VAL A 263 1.02 -19.56 -14.92
C VAL A 263 0.85 -20.81 -14.08
N LYS A 264 0.81 -21.97 -14.72
CA LYS A 264 0.57 -23.26 -14.06
C LYS A 264 1.89 -23.99 -13.81
N SER A 265 1.82 -25.07 -13.04
CA SER A 265 2.95 -25.94 -12.77
C SER A 265 3.63 -26.42 -14.05
N GLY A 266 4.96 -26.27 -14.13
CA GLY A 266 5.76 -26.59 -15.29
C GLY A 266 5.82 -25.50 -16.36
N GLU A 267 5.08 -24.40 -16.20
CA GLU A 267 5.11 -23.25 -17.10
C GLU A 267 6.03 -22.14 -16.59
N GLU A 268 6.50 -21.32 -17.52
CA GLU A 268 7.28 -20.13 -17.27
C GLU A 268 6.69 -18.97 -18.07
N VAL A 269 6.66 -17.78 -17.45
CA VAL A 269 6.32 -16.53 -18.14
C VAL A 269 7.45 -15.54 -17.98
N VAL A 270 7.68 -14.76 -19.04
CA VAL A 270 8.69 -13.72 -19.07
C VAL A 270 8.00 -12.42 -19.45
N VAL A 271 8.09 -11.42 -18.58
CA VAL A 271 7.52 -10.10 -18.80
C VAL A 271 8.63 -9.07 -18.77
N GLU A 272 8.67 -8.25 -19.81
CA GLU A 272 9.58 -7.13 -19.93
C GLU A 272 8.78 -5.83 -19.92
N THR A 273 9.21 -4.87 -19.09
CA THR A 273 8.66 -3.52 -19.09
C THR A 273 9.75 -2.50 -19.35
N ILE A 274 9.39 -1.46 -20.11
CA ILE A 274 10.28 -0.32 -20.33
C ILE A 274 10.21 0.57 -19.09
N THR A 275 11.37 0.84 -18.50
CA THR A 275 11.49 1.77 -17.38
C THR A 275 11.93 3.10 -17.97
N TYR A 276 10.94 3.92 -18.35
CA TYR A 276 11.24 5.31 -18.69
C TYR A 276 11.69 6.01 -17.40
N GLU A 277 12.89 6.60 -17.42
CA GLU A 277 13.07 7.89 -16.75
C GLU A 277 12.10 8.85 -17.47
N ARG A 278 10.81 8.80 -17.11
CA ARG A 278 9.90 9.87 -17.49
C ARG A 278 10.47 11.06 -16.75
N GLU A 279 11.24 11.91 -17.44
CA GLU A 279 11.36 13.33 -17.07
C GLU A 279 9.98 13.71 -16.60
N GLU A 280 9.86 14.23 -15.38
CA GLU A 280 8.63 14.78 -14.84
C GLU A 280 8.07 15.72 -15.90
N LYS A 281 7.18 15.21 -16.77
CA LYS A 281 6.55 16.04 -17.75
C LYS A 281 5.64 16.88 -16.87
N ASN A 282 6.11 18.09 -16.57
CA ASN A 282 5.33 19.26 -16.20
C ASN A 282 4.34 19.62 -17.33
N LYS A 283 3.73 18.63 -18.00
CA LYS A 283 2.55 18.84 -18.80
C LYS A 283 1.42 18.93 -17.82
N VAL A 284 1.19 20.14 -17.33
CA VAL A 284 -0.06 20.56 -16.71
C VAL A 284 -1.20 20.04 -17.60
N PRO A 285 -2.06 19.14 -17.11
CA PRO A 285 -3.29 18.79 -17.80
C PRO A 285 -4.06 20.06 -18.13
N ARG A 286 -4.29 20.29 -19.42
CA ARG A 286 -5.17 21.36 -19.84
C ARG A 286 -6.57 20.95 -19.39
N LYS A 287 -7.15 21.72 -18.48
CA LYS A 287 -8.59 21.65 -18.16
C LYS A 287 -9.34 21.46 -19.48
N PRO A 288 -10.19 20.42 -19.64
CA PRO A 288 -10.96 20.27 -20.87
C PRO A 288 -11.62 21.62 -21.16
N PRO A 289 -11.49 22.16 -22.38
CA PRO A 289 -11.99 23.49 -22.67
C PRO A 289 -13.45 23.51 -22.26
N LYS A 290 -13.82 24.41 -21.34
CA LYS A 290 -15.23 24.62 -21.00
C LYS A 290 -15.93 24.92 -22.33
N GLN A 291 -16.68 23.96 -22.87
CA GLN A 291 -17.51 24.23 -24.03
C GLN A 291 -18.49 25.32 -23.58
N LYS A 292 -18.40 26.50 -24.21
CA LYS A 292 -19.40 27.54 -23.97
C LYS A 292 -20.74 26.94 -24.40
N PRO A 293 -21.74 26.86 -23.51
CA PRO A 293 -23.05 26.35 -23.92
C PRO A 293 -23.55 27.19 -25.09
N ASN A 294 -23.95 26.54 -26.18
CA ASN A 294 -24.50 27.22 -27.33
C ASN A 294 -25.94 27.60 -27.01
N ILE A 295 -26.14 28.81 -26.47
CA ILE A 295 -27.47 29.32 -26.12
C ILE A 295 -28.17 29.76 -27.41
N ILE A 296 -28.96 28.86 -27.99
CA ILE A 296 -29.79 29.16 -29.15
C ILE A 296 -31.07 29.86 -28.67
N LYS A 297 -31.12 31.20 -28.77
CA LYS A 297 -32.37 31.96 -28.58
C LYS A 297 -33.24 31.84 -29.83
N LYS A 298 -34.24 30.96 -29.81
CA LYS A 298 -35.29 30.94 -30.85
C LYS A 298 -36.31 32.05 -30.56
N LYS A 299 -36.61 32.89 -31.56
CA LYS A 299 -37.81 33.76 -31.51
C LYS A 299 -39.04 32.85 -31.58
N LYS A 300 -39.96 33.03 -30.64
CA LYS A 300 -41.27 32.37 -30.66
C LYS A 300 -42.06 33.00 -31.83
N ASN A 301 -42.26 32.25 -32.92
CA ASN A 301 -43.19 32.69 -33.96
C ASN A 301 -44.59 32.66 -33.33
N ILE A 302 -45.14 33.85 -33.09
CA ILE A 302 -46.56 34.00 -32.82
C ILE A 302 -47.21 33.85 -34.20
N SER A 303 -47.75 32.67 -34.48
CA SER A 303 -48.69 32.48 -35.58
C SER A 303 -49.86 33.43 -35.31
N SER A 304 -50.01 34.43 -36.18
CA SER A 304 -51.21 35.25 -36.25
C SER A 304 -52.39 34.33 -36.56
N GLU A 305 -53.26 34.14 -35.58
CA GLU A 305 -54.64 33.74 -35.81
C GLU A 305 -55.29 34.82 -36.70
N ASN A 306 -55.71 34.41 -37.89
CA ASN A 306 -56.88 34.88 -38.62
C ASN A 306 -57.16 33.89 -39.76
#